data_AF-A0A1E1WER1-F1
#
_entry.id   AF-A0A1E1WER1-F1
#
_cell.length_a   1.000
_cell.length_b   1.000
_cell.length_c   1.000
_cell.angle_alpha   90.00
_cell.angle_beta   90.00
_cell.angle_gamma   90.00
#
_symmetry.space_group_name_H-M   'P 1'
#
loop_
_entity.id
_entity.type
_entity.pdbx_description
1 polymer ?
#
loop_
_entity_poly.entity_id
_entity_poly.type
_entity_poly.pdbx_seq_one_letter_code
_entity_poly.pdbx_strand_id
1 'polypeptide(L)'
;TDSGEVLDRPEYKKIHDEYRNLVDVMLGSFMDDIGITADQFEAACRLSARDLAGLPAHFHRRLFEQIWAANDYEMFVKMMTHKNVELQLQALELIERRFGTMPSIFSADPEDLDSSRSDESEDWPDNDDVMTEIKKLQIDEIEGQDEVVAVP
;
A
#
# COMPACT_ATOMS: atom_id res chain seq x y z
N THR A 1 -5.15 15.00 -15.87
CA THR A 1 -5.36 16.37 -15.34
C THR A 1 -4.22 16.68 -14.41
N ASP A 2 -3.61 17.84 -14.59
CA ASP A 2 -2.43 18.38 -13.89
C ASP A 2 -2.67 18.75 -12.41
N SER A 3 -3.81 18.34 -11.84
CA SER A 3 -4.24 18.71 -10.47
C SER A 3 -3.95 17.65 -9.40
N GLY A 4 -3.37 16.49 -9.75
CA GLY A 4 -3.15 15.39 -8.79
C GLY A 4 -4.44 14.81 -8.18
N GLU A 5 -5.60 15.17 -8.73
CA GLU A 5 -6.91 14.69 -8.29
C GLU A 5 -7.13 13.27 -8.77
N VAL A 6 -7.31 12.36 -7.82
CA VAL A 6 -7.70 10.98 -8.10
C VAL A 6 -9.14 10.98 -8.61
N LEU A 7 -9.31 10.51 -9.84
CA LEU A 7 -10.60 10.45 -10.51
C LEU A 7 -11.46 9.38 -9.82
N ASP A 8 -12.60 9.77 -9.26
CA ASP A 8 -13.48 8.87 -8.50
C ASP A 8 -13.94 7.69 -9.38
N ARG A 9 -13.83 6.48 -8.85
CA ARG A 9 -14.22 5.24 -9.52
C ARG A 9 -15.16 4.43 -8.63
N PRO A 10 -16.17 3.74 -9.18
CA PRO A 10 -17.13 2.99 -8.37
C PRO A 10 -16.45 1.90 -7.52
N GLU A 11 -15.33 1.36 -7.98
CA GLU A 11 -14.54 0.36 -7.23
C GLU A 11 -13.98 0.93 -5.93
N TYR A 12 -13.62 2.23 -5.89
CA TYR A 12 -13.04 2.86 -4.69
C TYR A 12 -14.02 2.92 -3.54
N LYS A 13 -15.31 3.14 -3.83
CA LYS A 13 -16.38 3.11 -2.81
C LYS A 13 -16.58 1.70 -2.26
N LYS A 14 -16.52 0.68 -3.12
CA LYS A 14 -16.58 -0.71 -2.68
C LYS A 14 -15.42 -1.05 -1.73
N ILE A 15 -14.20 -0.65 -2.09
CA ILE A 15 -13.02 -0.83 -1.23
C ILE A 15 -13.17 -0.04 0.07
N HIS A 16 -13.75 1.17 0.04
CA HIS A 16 -14.03 1.95 1.25
C HIS A 16 -15.03 1.26 2.17
N ASP A 17 -16.09 0.65 1.63
CA ASP A 17 -17.04 -0.14 2.42
C ASP A 17 -16.37 -1.37 3.06
N GLU A 18 -15.51 -2.07 2.31
CA GLU A 18 -14.70 -3.17 2.84
C GLU A 18 -13.74 -2.71 3.95
N TYR A 19 -13.10 -1.55 3.76
CA TYR A 19 -12.23 -0.92 4.75
C TYR A 19 -12.99 -0.54 6.03
N ARG A 20 -14.17 0.08 5.91
CA ARG A 20 -15.03 0.41 7.06
C ARG A 20 -15.37 -0.85 7.85
N ASN A 21 -15.81 -1.90 7.16
CA ASN A 21 -16.14 -3.18 7.80
C ASN A 21 -14.93 -3.79 8.52
N LEU A 22 -13.73 -3.72 7.91
CA LEU A 22 -12.50 -4.18 8.56
C LEU A 22 -12.21 -3.39 9.85
N VAL A 23 -12.33 -2.06 9.81
CA VAL A 23 -12.13 -1.21 10.99
C VAL A 23 -13.12 -1.55 12.09
N ASP A 24 -14.40 -1.75 11.76
CA ASP A 24 -15.44 -2.13 12.72
C ASP A 24 -15.14 -3.49 13.37
N VAL A 25 -14.73 -4.49 12.58
CA VAL A 25 -14.37 -5.82 13.09
C VAL A 25 -13.15 -5.75 14.01
N MET A 26 -12.08 -5.06 13.59
CA MET A 26 -10.85 -4.96 14.37
C MET A 26 -11.08 -4.18 15.67
N LEU A 27 -11.82 -3.07 15.61
CA LEU A 27 -12.11 -2.26 16.78
C LEU A 27 -13.06 -3.00 17.74
N GLY A 28 -14.08 -3.69 17.22
CA GLY A 28 -14.99 -4.52 18.01
C GLY A 28 -14.25 -5.65 18.74
N SER A 29 -13.42 -6.43 18.03
CA SER A 29 -12.61 -7.48 18.65
C SER A 29 -11.67 -6.93 19.73
N PHE A 30 -11.02 -5.80 19.45
CA PHE A 30 -10.10 -5.19 20.42
C PHE A 30 -10.82 -4.68 21.67
N MET A 31 -12.01 -4.10 21.49
CA MET A 31 -12.85 -3.66 22.59
C MET A 31 -13.32 -4.83 23.46
N ASP A 32 -13.72 -5.94 22.83
CA ASP A 32 -14.12 -7.17 23.51
C ASP A 32 -12.96 -7.77 24.33
N ASP A 33 -11.75 -7.82 23.75
CA ASP A 33 -10.55 -8.37 24.39
C ASP A 33 -10.13 -7.57 25.64
N ILE A 34 -10.28 -6.24 25.59
CA ILE A 34 -9.96 -5.34 26.72
C ILE A 34 -11.14 -5.23 27.71
N GLY A 35 -12.34 -5.65 27.30
CA GLY A 35 -13.56 -5.54 28.10
C GLY A 35 -14.07 -4.11 28.23
N ILE A 36 -13.90 -3.27 27.19
CA ILE A 36 -14.42 -1.90 27.15
C ILE A 36 -15.68 -1.82 26.30
N THR A 37 -16.66 -1.02 26.73
CA THR A 37 -17.88 -0.79 25.97
C THR A 37 -17.73 0.32 24.95
N ALA A 38 -18.60 0.35 23.94
CA ALA A 38 -18.66 1.45 22.96
C ALA A 38 -18.82 2.83 23.63
N ASP A 39 -19.65 2.91 24.67
CA ASP A 39 -19.85 4.15 25.43
C ASP A 39 -18.56 4.61 26.15
N GLN A 40 -17.79 3.67 26.69
CA GLN A 40 -16.51 3.96 27.34
C GLN A 40 -15.45 4.40 26.32
N PHE A 41 -15.41 3.73 25.16
CA PHE A 41 -14.54 4.11 24.06
C PHE A 41 -14.88 5.51 23.56
N GLU A 42 -16.16 5.81 23.32
CA GLU A 42 -16.61 7.12 22.88
C GLU A 42 -16.31 8.21 23.92
N ALA A 43 -16.56 7.94 25.20
CA ALA A 43 -16.21 8.84 26.29
C ALA A 43 -14.70 9.13 26.31
N ALA A 44 -13.86 8.10 26.09
CA ALA A 44 -12.42 8.26 26.00
C ALA A 44 -11.97 9.05 24.75
N CYS A 45 -12.63 8.88 23.60
CA CYS A 45 -12.37 9.66 22.38
C CYS A 45 -12.79 11.13 22.51
N ARG A 46 -13.81 11.42 23.33
CA ARG A 46 -14.28 12.79 23.62
C ARG A 46 -13.42 13.51 24.65
N LEU A 47 -12.62 12.79 25.45
CA LEU A 47 -11.57 13.42 26.27
C LEU A 47 -10.64 14.16 25.32
N SER A 48 -10.42 15.44 25.61
CA SER A 48 -9.74 16.32 24.67
C SER A 48 -8.29 15.85 24.48
N ALA A 49 -7.68 16.14 23.31
CA ALA A 49 -6.24 15.91 23.10
C ALA A 49 -5.35 16.59 24.18
N ARG A 50 -5.94 17.50 24.97
CA ARG A 50 -5.34 18.18 26.11
C ARG A 50 -5.34 17.34 27.40
N ASP A 51 -6.22 16.36 27.53
CA ASP A 51 -6.28 15.41 28.66
C ASP A 51 -5.36 14.21 28.42
N LEU A 52 -5.07 13.90 27.16
CA LEU A 52 -4.03 12.96 26.75
C LEU A 52 -2.67 13.66 26.60
N ALA A 53 -2.39 14.57 27.54
CA ALA A 53 -1.27 15.53 27.57
C ALA A 53 0.15 14.94 27.49
N GLY A 54 0.30 13.62 27.48
CA GLY A 54 1.59 12.94 27.35
C GLY A 54 1.99 12.64 25.90
N LEU A 55 1.07 12.67 24.95
CA LEU A 55 1.32 12.28 23.57
C LEU A 55 1.38 13.52 22.65
N PRO A 56 2.38 13.61 21.76
CA PRO A 56 2.47 14.73 20.84
C PRO A 56 1.20 14.86 19.98
N ALA A 57 0.70 16.08 19.77
CA ALA A 57 -0.53 16.32 19.00
C ALA A 57 -0.52 15.71 17.58
N HIS A 58 0.67 15.60 16.97
CA HIS A 58 0.85 14.95 15.67
C HIS A 58 0.66 13.43 15.71
N PHE A 59 0.98 12.79 16.84
CA PHE A 59 0.78 11.37 17.05
C PHE A 59 -0.71 11.04 17.16
N HIS A 60 -1.44 11.86 17.92
CA HIS A 60 -2.90 11.78 18.01
C HIS A 60 -3.59 11.87 16.65
N ARG A 61 -3.19 12.87 15.86
CA ARG A 61 -3.78 13.10 14.55
C ARG A 61 -3.55 11.94 13.59
N ARG A 62 -2.36 11.31 13.60
CA ARG A 62 -2.06 10.15 12.74
C ARG A 62 -2.77 8.88 13.18
N LEU A 63 -2.89 8.64 14.48
CA LEU A 63 -3.59 7.45 14.99
C LEU A 63 -5.08 7.46 14.62
N PHE A 64 -5.74 8.62 14.78
CA PHE A 64 -7.16 8.74 14.49
C PHE A 64 -7.47 8.91 13.00
N GLU A 65 -6.48 9.22 12.17
CA GLU A 65 -6.67 9.37 10.72
C GLU A 65 -7.31 8.14 10.08
N GLN A 66 -6.88 6.93 10.46
CA GLN A 66 -7.45 5.67 9.95
C GLN A 66 -8.91 5.47 10.41
N ILE A 67 -9.19 5.77 11.69
CA ILE A 67 -10.53 5.68 12.25
C ILE A 67 -11.48 6.71 11.61
N TRP A 68 -10.98 7.92 11.32
CA TRP A 68 -11.73 8.95 10.61
C TRP A 68 -11.96 8.59 9.14
N ALA A 69 -10.96 8.04 8.46
CA ALA A 69 -11.08 7.57 7.08
C ALA A 69 -12.16 6.50 6.91
N ALA A 70 -12.45 5.69 7.93
CA ALA A 70 -13.55 4.72 7.88
C ALA A 70 -14.93 5.39 7.71
N ASN A 71 -15.09 6.63 8.18
CA ASN A 71 -16.33 7.40 8.12
C ASN A 71 -16.32 8.53 7.08
N ASP A 72 -15.14 8.92 6.59
CA ASP A 72 -14.94 9.99 5.60
C ASP A 72 -14.26 9.43 4.35
N TYR A 73 -15.03 9.32 3.26
CA TYR A 73 -14.55 8.82 1.98
C TYR A 73 -13.45 9.69 1.38
N GLU A 74 -13.52 11.01 1.50
CA GLU A 74 -12.47 11.88 0.94
C GLU A 74 -11.16 11.73 1.71
N MET A 75 -11.24 11.58 3.03
CA MET A 75 -10.08 11.29 3.86
C MET A 75 -9.49 9.92 3.49
N PHE A 76 -10.33 8.92 3.26
CA PHE A 76 -9.89 7.60 2.79
C PHE A 76 -9.17 7.66 1.44
N VAL A 77 -9.73 8.36 0.45
CA VAL A 77 -9.10 8.52 -0.87
C VAL A 77 -7.74 9.19 -0.73
N LYS A 78 -7.63 10.25 0.08
CA LYS A 78 -6.35 10.94 0.33
C LYS A 78 -5.33 10.01 1.00
N MET A 79 -5.76 9.28 2.03
CA MET A 79 -4.91 8.32 2.76
C MET A 79 -4.40 7.21 1.84
N MET A 80 -5.28 6.62 1.03
CA MET A 80 -4.93 5.55 0.08
C MET A 80 -4.03 6.06 -1.05
N THR A 81 -4.26 7.27 -1.54
CA THR A 81 -3.40 7.91 -2.56
C THR A 81 -2.00 8.11 -2.01
N HIS A 82 -1.87 8.67 -0.81
CA HIS A 82 -0.59 8.84 -0.14
C HIS A 82 0.13 7.48 0.02
N LYS A 83 -0.61 6.44 0.42
CA LYS A 83 -0.05 5.10 0.59
C LYS A 83 0.43 4.49 -0.73
N ASN A 84 -0.32 4.69 -1.81
CA ASN A 84 0.08 4.24 -3.15
C ASN A 84 1.37 4.92 -3.62
N VAL A 85 1.51 6.23 -3.38
CA VAL A 85 2.73 6.97 -3.70
C VAL A 85 3.92 6.43 -2.90
N GLU A 86 3.75 6.18 -1.60
CA GLU A 86 4.78 5.58 -0.76
C GLU A 86 5.23 4.21 -1.28
N LEU A 87 4.28 3.33 -1.65
CA LEU A 87 4.58 2.01 -2.20
C LEU A 87 5.28 2.09 -3.56
N GLN A 88 4.88 3.03 -4.42
CA GLN A 88 5.53 3.26 -5.71
C GLN A 88 6.97 3.74 -5.55
N LEU A 89 7.25 4.60 -4.57
CA LEU A 89 8.61 5.04 -4.24
C LEU A 89 9.46 3.88 -3.70
N GLN A 90 8.90 3.03 -2.84
CA GLN A 90 9.59 1.83 -2.35
C GLN A 90 9.92 0.85 -3.49
N ALA A 91 8.98 0.64 -4.42
CA ALA A 91 9.21 -0.19 -5.60
C ALA A 91 10.33 0.38 -6.48
N LEU A 92 10.36 1.70 -6.69
CA LEU A 92 11.40 2.37 -7.45
C LEU A 92 12.78 2.22 -6.79
N GLU A 93 12.87 2.42 -5.48
CA GLU A 93 14.12 2.22 -4.72
C GLU A 93 14.62 0.78 -4.83
N LEU A 94 13.71 -0.20 -4.83
CA LEU A 94 14.07 -1.62 -4.99
C LEU A 94 14.61 -1.92 -6.39
N ILE A 95 14.00 -1.34 -7.44
CA ILE A 95 14.47 -1.45 -8.83
C ILE A 95 15.86 -0.83 -8.97
N GLU A 96 16.07 0.38 -8.44
CA GLU A 96 17.36 1.06 -8.50
C GLU A 96 18.46 0.25 -7.81
N ARG A 97 18.18 -0.34 -6.64
CA ARG A 97 19.12 -1.21 -5.92
C ARG A 97 19.47 -2.49 -6.68
N ARG A 98 18.54 -3.06 -7.43
CA ARG A 98 18.75 -4.32 -8.19
C ARG A 98 19.47 -4.10 -9.52
N PHE A 99 19.20 -2.99 -10.22
CA PHE A 99 19.67 -2.76 -11.59
C PHE A 99 20.71 -1.65 -11.74
N GLY A 100 21.01 -0.87 -10.69
CA GLY A 100 22.07 0.14 -10.68
C GLY A 100 21.80 1.41 -11.49
N THR A 101 20.72 1.46 -12.27
CA THR A 101 20.19 2.63 -12.96
C THR A 101 18.66 2.59 -12.98
N MET A 102 18.01 3.76 -12.96
CA MET A 102 16.57 3.88 -13.18
C MET A 102 16.25 3.36 -14.61
N PRO A 103 15.29 2.43 -14.81
CA PRO A 103 15.01 1.89 -16.13
C PRO A 103 14.65 3.00 -17.11
N SER A 104 15.20 2.93 -18.33
CA SER A 104 15.02 3.93 -19.41
C SER A 104 13.56 4.17 -19.82
N ILE A 105 12.63 3.29 -19.39
CA ILE A 105 11.17 3.46 -19.52
C ILE A 105 10.67 4.75 -18.86
N PHE A 106 11.32 5.22 -17.80
CA PHE A 106 10.96 6.49 -17.13
C PHE A 106 11.71 7.70 -17.69
N SER A 107 12.65 7.48 -18.60
CA SER A 107 13.53 8.50 -19.20
C SER A 107 13.22 8.76 -20.67
N ALA A 108 12.36 7.95 -21.29
CA ALA A 108 11.99 8.11 -22.69
C ALA A 108 10.95 9.23 -22.83
N ASP A 109 11.28 10.24 -23.63
CA ASP A 109 10.29 11.22 -24.07
C ASP A 109 9.17 10.49 -24.83
N PRO A 110 7.89 10.88 -24.65
CA PRO A 110 6.76 10.23 -25.30
C PRO A 110 6.80 10.29 -26.84
N GLU A 111 7.70 11.11 -27.41
CA GLU A 111 7.92 11.22 -28.85
C GLU A 111 8.80 10.11 -29.44
N ASP A 112 9.58 9.38 -28.62
CA ASP A 112 10.46 8.31 -29.10
C ASP A 112 9.76 6.94 -29.19
N LEU A 113 8.58 6.79 -28.60
CA LEU A 113 7.83 5.52 -28.59
C LEU A 113 7.07 5.23 -29.91
N ASP A 114 6.92 6.22 -30.80
CA ASP A 114 6.17 6.07 -32.06
C ASP A 114 7.07 5.71 -33.27
N SER A 115 8.40 5.71 -33.11
CA SER A 115 9.33 5.51 -34.24
C SER A 115 9.82 4.07 -34.45
N SER A 116 9.39 3.10 -33.64
CA SER A 116 9.75 1.68 -33.83
C SER A 116 8.53 0.80 -34.09
N ARG A 117 7.73 1.17 -35.11
CA ARG A 117 6.95 0.19 -35.87
C ARG A 117 7.87 -0.47 -36.91
N SER A 118 8.80 -1.29 -36.43
CA SER A 118 9.47 -2.29 -37.26
C SER A 118 8.98 -3.66 -36.85
N ASP A 119 8.18 -4.20 -37.76
CA ASP A 119 7.80 -5.58 -38.00
C ASP A 119 8.87 -6.61 -37.59
N GLU A 120 8.89 -7.02 -36.32
CA GLU A 120 9.39 -8.32 -35.89
C GLU A 120 8.42 -8.89 -34.85
N SER A 121 7.75 -9.97 -35.25
CA SER A 121 6.95 -10.82 -34.38
C SER A 121 7.87 -11.54 -33.38
N GLU A 122 8.30 -10.84 -32.34
CA GLU A 122 8.86 -11.48 -31.17
C GLU A 122 7.71 -11.92 -30.27
N ASP A 123 7.48 -13.23 -30.31
CA ASP A 123 6.64 -13.99 -29.39
C ASP A 123 7.14 -13.73 -27.97
N TRP A 124 6.57 -12.71 -27.33
CA TRP A 124 6.78 -12.47 -25.91
C TRP A 124 6.27 -13.73 -25.19
N PRO A 125 7.13 -14.42 -24.41
CA PRO A 125 6.71 -15.60 -23.69
C PRO A 125 5.44 -15.28 -22.90
N ASP A 126 4.48 -16.20 -22.94
CA ASP A 126 3.16 -16.03 -22.32
C ASP A 126 3.37 -15.48 -20.89
N ASN A 127 2.53 -14.54 -20.46
CA ASN A 127 2.69 -13.87 -19.17
C ASN A 127 2.75 -14.87 -17.99
N ASP A 128 2.23 -16.07 -18.21
CA ASP A 128 2.36 -17.23 -17.32
C ASP A 128 3.80 -17.77 -17.19
N ASP A 129 4.62 -17.73 -18.24
CA ASP A 129 6.02 -18.16 -18.21
C ASP A 129 6.87 -17.24 -17.34
N VAL A 130 6.65 -15.92 -17.46
CA VAL A 130 7.35 -14.92 -16.62
C VAL A 130 6.99 -15.11 -15.15
N MET A 131 5.71 -15.35 -14.83
CA MET A 131 5.26 -15.60 -13.46
C MET A 131 5.76 -16.93 -12.90
N THR A 132 5.96 -17.93 -13.77
CA THR A 132 6.51 -19.24 -13.38
C THR A 132 8.00 -19.13 -13.08
N GLU A 133 8.75 -18.39 -13.88
CA GLU A 133 10.19 -18.15 -13.67
C GLU A 133 10.44 -17.35 -12.38
N ILE A 134 9.59 -16.36 -12.07
CA ILE A 134 9.64 -15.60 -10.81
C ILE A 134 9.41 -16.51 -9.61
N LYS A 135 8.40 -17.39 -9.67
CA LYS A 135 8.13 -18.35 -8.58
C LYS A 135 9.28 -19.32 -8.38
N LYS A 136 9.90 -19.77 -9.46
CA LYS A 136 11.02 -20.71 -9.42
C LYS A 136 12.25 -20.07 -8.76
N LEU A 137 12.59 -18.84 -9.13
CA LEU A 137 13.69 -18.10 -8.50
C LEU A 137 13.45 -17.82 -7.02
N GLN A 138 12.20 -17.57 -6.61
CA GLN A 138 11.84 -17.41 -5.19
C GLN A 138 12.00 -18.71 -4.40
N ILE A 139 11.69 -19.87 -4.99
CA ILE A 139 11.86 -21.18 -4.34
C ILE A 139 13.34 -21.51 -4.17
N ASP A 140 14.16 -21.29 -5.20
CA ASP A 140 15.60 -21.55 -5.14
C ASP A 140 16.31 -20.64 -4.09
N GLU A 141 15.82 -19.40 -3.91
CA GLU A 141 16.35 -18.46 -2.89
C GLU A 141 15.95 -18.86 -1.46
N ILE A 142 14.81 -19.57 -1.29
CA ILE A 142 14.37 -20.12 0.00
C ILE A 142 15.12 -21.42 0.33
N GLU A 143 15.29 -22.33 -0.64
CA GLU A 143 16.03 -23.59 -0.43
C GLU A 143 17.53 -23.32 -0.19
N GLY A 144 18.11 -22.32 -0.85
CA GLY A 144 19.50 -21.92 -0.63
C GLY A 144 19.78 -21.29 0.74
N GLN A 145 18.77 -20.84 1.47
CA GLN A 145 18.92 -20.30 2.83
C GLN A 145 18.86 -21.37 3.92
N ASP A 146 18.27 -22.53 3.65
CA ASP A 146 18.18 -23.65 4.60
C ASP A 146 19.46 -24.51 4.59
N GLU A 147 20.24 -24.54 3.50
CA GLU A 147 21.52 -25.28 3.45
C GLU A 147 22.68 -24.58 4.19
N VAL A 148 22.64 -23.25 4.39
CA VAL A 148 23.73 -22.53 5.08
C VAL A 148 23.67 -22.64 6.61
N VAL A 149 22.59 -23.18 7.18
CA VAL A 149 22.41 -23.34 8.64
C VAL A 149 22.82 -24.74 9.14
N ALA A 150 23.11 -25.69 8.24
CA ALA A 150 23.48 -27.06 8.59
C ALA A 150 24.95 -27.37 8.23
N VAL A 151 25.90 -26.75 8.93
CA VAL A 151 27.29 -27.25 9.01
C VAL A 151 27.61 -27.48 10.50
N PRO A 152 28.09 -28.68 10.88
CA PRO A 152 28.22 -29.13 12.27
C PRO A 152 29.29 -28.40 13.10
#